data_AF-A0AAD6Y2G4-F1
#
_entry.id   AF-A0AAD6Y2G4-F1
#
_cell.length_a   1.000
_cell.length_b   1.000
_cell.length_c   1.000
_cell.angle_alpha   90.00
_cell.angle_beta   90.00
_cell.angle_gamma   90.00
#
_symmetry.space_group_name_H-M   'P 1'
#
loop_
_entity.id
_entity.type
_entity.pdbx_description
1 polymer ?
#
loop_
_entity_poly.entity_id
_entity_poly.type
_entity_poly.pdbx_seq_one_letter_code
_entity_poly.pdbx_strand_id
1 'polypeptide(L)'
;MPGALPAIAFVALVLAVVPLLLHWRSGNVPLLSIIAWLAISDLTYGINAVLWDGNIDVKDLVWCDITTKLKVGGDIALPASALALALQVYRITLQKGRLGLPLELGLCIQLFKGTDSIYEDFGCSPAIYISIPSIIILDVPPLVAATSALIFCSLALINFARQRQAFTRMVKGAQNGGLSKSRYIRLMSLTFLLGLWNALVIALTRSSEYRDGLLPWTTWDDVHADFDSFAGAQYPLSFIPRDLLGWLYFGWLSVPISSLFVFGFFAFGREATSGYRACTQWFGTSILRRSDASFGSFEFNTGQSESFGSVKVDRKITTDEGI
;
A
#
# COMPACT_ATOMS: atom_id res chain seq x y z
N MET A 1 -13.52 -19.73 -10.92
CA MET A 1 -14.42 -19.03 -9.97
C MET A 1 -14.60 -17.59 -10.45
N PRO A 2 -15.11 -17.38 -11.68
CA PRO A 2 -14.98 -16.07 -12.32
C PRO A 2 -15.85 -14.99 -11.67
N GLY A 3 -17.13 -15.28 -11.41
CA GLY A 3 -18.05 -14.32 -10.79
C GLY A 3 -17.74 -13.93 -9.33
N ALA A 4 -16.75 -14.56 -8.67
CA ALA A 4 -16.32 -14.18 -7.32
C ALA A 4 -15.16 -13.18 -7.32
N LEU A 5 -14.46 -13.00 -8.44
CA LEU A 5 -13.28 -12.12 -8.54
C LEU A 5 -13.60 -10.67 -8.17
N PRO A 6 -14.67 -10.03 -8.69
CA PRO A 6 -15.00 -8.66 -8.30
C PRO A 6 -15.23 -8.52 -6.79
N ALA A 7 -16.00 -9.45 -6.21
CA ALA A 7 -16.34 -9.41 -4.79
C ALA A 7 -15.08 -9.53 -3.91
N ILE A 8 -14.16 -10.43 -4.25
CA ILE A 8 -12.90 -10.59 -3.51
C ILE A 8 -12.08 -9.31 -3.54
N ALA A 9 -11.92 -8.69 -4.72
CA ALA A 9 -11.14 -7.47 -4.88
C ALA A 9 -11.77 -6.28 -4.14
N PHE A 10 -13.08 -6.06 -4.24
CA PHE A 10 -13.75 -4.97 -3.52
C PHE A 10 -13.76 -5.19 -2.00
N VAL A 11 -13.89 -6.42 -1.53
CA VAL A 11 -13.72 -6.72 -0.10
C VAL A 11 -12.30 -6.40 0.34
N ALA A 12 -11.27 -6.83 -0.40
CA ALA A 12 -9.88 -6.52 -0.10
C ALA A 12 -9.60 -5.01 -0.09
N LEU A 13 -10.16 -4.27 -1.05
CA LEU A 13 -10.11 -2.80 -1.09
C LEU A 13 -10.64 -2.18 0.21
N VAL A 14 -11.82 -2.59 0.66
CA VAL A 14 -12.40 -2.10 1.92
C VAL A 14 -11.48 -2.43 3.10
N LEU A 15 -10.92 -3.64 3.11
CA LEU A 15 -9.98 -4.08 4.15
C LEU A 15 -8.65 -3.31 4.11
N ALA A 16 -8.21 -2.78 2.97
CA ALA A 16 -7.03 -1.92 2.86
C ALA A 16 -7.35 -0.46 3.25
N VAL A 17 -8.49 0.07 2.84
CA VAL A 17 -8.91 1.45 3.10
C VAL A 17 -9.15 1.71 4.59
N VAL A 18 -9.70 0.74 5.32
CA VAL A 18 -9.95 0.89 6.77
C VAL A 18 -8.66 1.22 7.55
N PRO A 19 -7.57 0.42 7.45
CA PRO A 19 -6.25 0.76 7.99
C PRO A 19 -5.70 2.11 7.49
N LEU A 20 -5.92 2.46 6.23
CA LEU A 20 -5.43 3.72 5.66
C LEU A 20 -6.00 4.92 6.41
N LEU A 21 -7.33 4.93 6.62
CA LEU A 21 -8.02 6.01 7.32
C LEU A 21 -7.60 6.09 8.78
N LEU A 22 -7.46 4.95 9.45
CA LEU A 22 -7.05 4.88 10.87
C LEU A 22 -5.60 5.34 11.08
N HIS A 23 -4.72 5.07 10.13
CA HIS A 23 -3.30 5.36 10.23
C HIS A 23 -2.86 6.61 9.47
N TRP A 24 -3.77 7.37 8.85
CA TRP A 24 -3.45 8.57 8.08
C TRP A 24 -2.62 9.59 8.89
N ARG A 25 -2.98 9.80 10.15
CA ARG A 25 -2.25 10.72 11.08
C ARG A 25 -1.06 10.09 11.78
N SER A 26 -0.70 8.85 11.45
CA SER A 26 0.36 8.10 12.14
C SER A 26 1.77 8.63 11.86
N GLY A 27 1.94 9.44 10.79
CA GLY A 27 3.21 9.96 10.33
C GLY A 27 4.18 8.89 9.81
N ASN A 28 3.69 7.67 9.54
CA ASN A 28 4.49 6.56 9.02
C ASN A 28 4.33 6.45 7.50
N VAL A 29 5.07 7.27 6.75
CA VAL A 29 4.96 7.37 5.28
C VAL A 29 5.17 6.03 4.57
N PRO A 30 6.18 5.20 4.90
CA PRO A 30 6.34 3.89 4.24
C PRO A 30 5.14 2.97 4.43
N LEU A 31 4.56 2.94 5.63
CA LEU A 31 3.37 2.14 5.89
C LEU A 31 2.16 2.65 5.08
N LEU A 32 1.94 3.96 5.07
CA LEU A 32 0.85 4.56 4.30
C LEU A 32 1.01 4.29 2.81
N SER A 33 2.24 4.31 2.30
CA SER A 33 2.56 3.95 0.91
C SER A 33 2.14 2.51 0.60
N ILE A 34 2.51 1.52 1.43
CA ILE A 34 2.11 0.12 1.25
C ILE A 34 0.58 0.01 1.18
N ILE A 35 -0.12 0.61 2.15
CA ILE A 35 -1.58 0.52 2.22
C ILE A 35 -2.25 1.20 1.01
N ALA A 36 -1.73 2.36 0.60
CA ALA A 36 -2.26 3.09 -0.55
C ALA A 36 -2.07 2.30 -1.86
N TRP A 37 -0.89 1.73 -2.09
CA TRP A 37 -0.65 0.89 -3.27
C TRP A 37 -1.50 -0.37 -3.29
N LEU A 38 -1.69 -1.04 -2.15
CA LEU A 38 -2.61 -2.18 -2.06
C LEU A 38 -4.05 -1.79 -2.39
N ALA A 39 -4.53 -0.66 -1.86
CA ALA A 39 -5.87 -0.16 -2.18
C ALA A 39 -6.02 0.21 -3.66
N ILE A 40 -5.01 0.85 -4.27
CA ILE A 40 -4.99 1.15 -5.70
C ILE A 40 -5.04 -0.14 -6.52
N SER A 41 -4.20 -1.13 -6.18
CA SER A 41 -4.17 -2.42 -6.88
C SER A 41 -5.50 -3.17 -6.75
N ASP A 42 -6.06 -3.30 -5.55
CA ASP A 42 -7.36 -3.97 -5.33
C ASP A 42 -8.50 -3.26 -6.09
N LEU A 43 -8.49 -1.92 -6.15
CA LEU A 43 -9.46 -1.16 -6.94
C LEU A 43 -9.32 -1.47 -8.43
N THR A 44 -8.09 -1.47 -8.97
CA THR A 44 -7.87 -1.81 -10.38
C THR A 44 -8.29 -3.24 -10.71
N TYR A 45 -8.05 -4.20 -9.80
CA TYR A 45 -8.42 -5.60 -10.00
C TYR A 45 -9.94 -5.79 -9.97
N GLY A 46 -10.63 -5.08 -9.06
CA GLY A 46 -12.09 -5.10 -8.98
C GLY A 46 -12.75 -4.51 -10.22
N ILE A 47 -12.29 -3.35 -10.69
CA ILE A 47 -12.82 -2.71 -11.91
C ILE A 47 -12.56 -3.60 -13.13
N ASN A 48 -11.36 -4.14 -13.28
CA ASN A 48 -11.04 -5.06 -14.37
C ASN A 48 -11.96 -6.29 -14.39
N ALA A 49 -12.16 -6.92 -13.22
CA ALA A 49 -12.98 -8.12 -13.13
C ALA A 49 -14.46 -7.85 -13.44
N VAL A 50 -14.95 -6.64 -13.16
CA VAL A 50 -16.32 -6.23 -13.55
C VAL A 50 -16.41 -5.95 -15.04
N LEU A 51 -15.44 -5.23 -15.60
CA LEU A 51 -15.47 -4.84 -17.01
C LEU A 51 -15.35 -6.07 -17.91
N TRP A 52 -14.44 -7.00 -17.62
CA TRP A 52 -14.17 -8.18 -18.47
C TRP A 52 -14.84 -9.47 -17.99
N ASP A 53 -15.91 -9.38 -17.21
CA ASP A 53 -16.73 -10.54 -16.80
C ASP A 53 -17.32 -11.26 -18.03
N GLY A 54 -16.84 -12.47 -18.31
CA GLY A 54 -17.24 -13.31 -19.43
C GLY A 54 -17.03 -12.70 -20.82
N ASN A 55 -16.12 -11.72 -20.96
CA ASN A 55 -15.83 -11.09 -22.25
C ASN A 55 -14.35 -10.71 -22.40
N ILE A 56 -13.92 -10.52 -23.65
CA ILE A 56 -12.56 -10.13 -24.04
C ILE A 56 -12.56 -8.88 -24.94
N ASP A 57 -13.70 -8.18 -24.99
CA ASP A 57 -13.89 -7.06 -25.90
C ASP A 57 -12.95 -5.90 -25.58
N VAL A 58 -12.44 -5.28 -26.65
CA VAL A 58 -11.60 -4.07 -26.56
C VAL A 58 -12.52 -2.86 -26.45
N LYS A 59 -12.90 -2.49 -25.22
CA LYS A 59 -13.88 -1.41 -24.98
C LYS A 59 -13.34 -0.19 -24.23
N ASP A 60 -12.31 -0.35 -23.38
CA ASP A 60 -11.79 0.74 -22.54
C ASP A 60 -10.25 0.86 -22.62
N LEU A 61 -9.75 1.32 -23.76
CA LEU A 61 -8.29 1.44 -24.04
C LEU A 61 -7.57 2.39 -23.07
N VAL A 62 -8.20 3.51 -22.72
CA VAL A 62 -7.63 4.47 -21.75
C VAL A 62 -7.51 3.84 -20.36
N TRP A 63 -8.49 3.00 -19.99
CA TRP A 63 -8.44 2.29 -18.72
C TRP A 63 -7.35 1.21 -18.71
N CYS A 64 -7.16 0.50 -19.81
CA CYS A 64 -6.07 -0.47 -19.93
C CYS A 64 -4.69 0.20 -19.75
N ASP A 65 -4.41 1.30 -20.44
CA ASP A 65 -3.14 2.04 -20.33
C ASP A 65 -2.87 2.51 -18.89
N ILE A 66 -3.90 3.01 -18.19
CA ILE A 66 -3.80 3.38 -16.77
C ILE A 66 -3.52 2.14 -15.92
N THR A 67 -4.28 1.06 -16.13
CA THR A 67 -4.21 -0.14 -15.29
C THR A 67 -2.89 -0.87 -15.43
N THR A 68 -2.34 -0.98 -16.64
CA THR A 68 -1.06 -1.67 -16.86
C THR A 68 0.10 -0.90 -16.25
N LYS A 69 0.11 0.44 -16.35
CA LYS A 69 1.05 1.30 -15.62
C LYS A 69 0.93 1.16 -14.11
N LEU A 70 -0.29 1.13 -13.57
CA LEU A 70 -0.52 0.94 -12.14
C LEU A 70 -0.08 -0.43 -11.66
N LYS A 71 -0.30 -1.50 -12.45
CA LYS A 71 0.16 -2.86 -12.15
C LYS A 71 1.68 -2.93 -12.08
N VAL A 72 2.37 -2.48 -13.14
CA VAL A 72 3.85 -2.44 -13.17
C VAL A 72 4.41 -1.55 -12.04
N GLY A 73 3.78 -0.39 -11.80
CA GLY A 73 4.14 0.49 -10.71
C GLY A 73 3.98 -0.19 -9.34
N GLY A 74 2.88 -0.93 -9.13
CA GLY A 74 2.61 -1.69 -7.90
C GLY A 74 3.65 -2.77 -7.62
N ASP A 75 4.05 -3.53 -8.65
CA ASP A 75 5.07 -4.58 -8.55
C ASP A 75 6.42 -4.07 -8.03
N ILE A 76 6.75 -2.81 -8.34
CA ILE A 76 8.00 -2.16 -7.88
C ILE A 76 7.77 -1.41 -6.56
N ALA A 77 6.67 -0.67 -6.44
CA ALA A 77 6.42 0.23 -5.33
C ALA A 77 6.09 -0.51 -4.02
N LEU A 78 5.42 -1.66 -4.08
CA LEU A 78 5.14 -2.48 -2.89
C LEU A 78 6.43 -2.99 -2.22
N PRO A 79 7.35 -3.70 -2.91
CA PRO A 79 8.63 -4.10 -2.33
C PRO A 79 9.47 -2.90 -1.88
N ALA A 80 9.52 -1.81 -2.66
CA ALA A 80 10.27 -0.62 -2.30
C ALA A 80 9.74 0.03 -1.00
N SER A 81 8.42 0.13 -0.86
CA SER A 81 7.78 0.65 0.35
C SER A 81 8.00 -0.29 1.56
N ALA A 82 8.02 -1.60 1.35
CA ALA A 82 8.36 -2.59 2.37
C ALA A 82 9.82 -2.46 2.84
N LEU A 83 10.78 -2.24 1.93
CA LEU A 83 12.16 -1.95 2.26
C LEU A 83 12.28 -0.65 3.06
N ALA A 84 11.61 0.42 2.63
CA ALA A 84 11.59 1.69 3.34
C ALA A 84 11.09 1.53 4.78
N LEU A 85 10.05 0.71 4.96
CA LEU A 85 9.51 0.40 6.27
C LEU A 85 10.50 -0.41 7.12
N ALA A 86 11.15 -1.42 6.53
CA ALA A 86 12.18 -2.23 7.20
C ALA A 86 13.36 -1.38 7.68
N LEU A 87 13.85 -0.47 6.84
CA LEU A 87 14.91 0.49 7.16
C LEU A 87 14.50 1.43 8.29
N GLN A 88 13.26 1.93 8.27
CA GLN A 88 12.76 2.80 9.33
C GLN A 88 12.70 2.04 10.68
N VAL A 89 12.19 0.82 10.68
CA VAL A 89 12.13 -0.05 11.87
C VAL A 89 13.53 -0.37 12.40
N TYR A 90 14.47 -0.66 11.51
CA TYR A 90 15.87 -0.89 11.85
C TYR A 90 16.55 0.35 12.44
N ARG A 91 16.38 1.54 11.85
CA ARG A 91 16.95 2.79 12.37
C ARG A 91 16.44 3.15 13.76
N ILE A 92 15.18 2.84 14.07
CA ILE A 92 14.62 2.98 15.42
C ILE A 92 15.42 2.13 16.42
N THR A 93 15.84 0.91 16.06
CA THR A 93 16.69 0.08 16.95
C THR A 93 18.09 0.66 17.15
N LEU A 94 18.58 1.44 16.19
CA LEU A 94 19.87 2.11 16.28
C LEU A 94 19.79 3.50 16.93
N GLN A 95 18.59 3.93 17.38
CA GLN A 95 18.33 5.29 17.86
C GLN A 95 18.72 6.38 16.85
N LYS A 96 18.75 6.04 15.56
CA LYS A 96 19.00 6.98 14.47
C LYS A 96 17.68 7.64 14.08
N GLY A 97 17.73 8.91 13.71
CA GLY A 97 16.56 9.67 13.26
C GLY A 97 15.81 8.98 12.10
N ARG A 98 14.55 9.37 11.92
CA ARG A 98 13.68 8.88 10.84
C ARG A 98 14.34 9.10 9.47
N LEU A 99 14.25 8.10 8.60
CA LEU A 99 14.65 8.25 7.21
C LEU A 99 13.53 9.00 6.48
N GLY A 100 13.80 10.23 6.04
CA GLY A 100 12.95 10.89 5.05
C GLY A 100 13.23 10.24 3.70
N LEU A 101 12.61 9.09 3.43
CA LEU A 101 12.73 8.48 2.10
C LEU A 101 11.72 9.16 1.17
N PRO A 102 12.14 9.62 -0.03
CA PRO A 102 11.20 10.08 -1.03
C PRO A 102 10.22 8.95 -1.36
N LEU A 103 8.94 9.29 -1.38
CA LEU A 103 7.88 8.43 -1.86
C LEU A 103 8.11 8.26 -3.37
N GLU A 104 8.72 7.15 -3.77
CA GLU A 104 8.93 6.75 -5.18
C GLU A 104 7.57 6.42 -5.84
N LEU A 105 6.70 7.43 -5.95
CA LEU A 105 5.37 7.32 -6.55
C LEU A 105 5.40 7.67 -8.05
N GLY A 106 6.46 8.33 -8.52
CA GLY A 106 6.41 9.09 -9.77
C GLY A 106 7.18 8.52 -10.96
N LEU A 107 8.24 7.73 -10.76
CA LEU A 107 9.17 7.44 -11.85
C LEU A 107 8.69 6.29 -12.76
N CYS A 108 8.00 5.29 -12.22
CA CYS A 108 7.57 4.11 -13.01
C CYS A 108 6.36 4.40 -13.93
N ILE A 109 5.49 5.36 -13.56
CA ILE A 109 4.24 5.63 -14.30
C ILE A 109 4.50 6.27 -15.67
N GLN A 110 5.60 7.02 -15.83
CA GLN A 110 5.90 7.74 -17.07
C GLN A 110 6.72 6.93 -18.09
N LEU A 111 7.35 5.84 -17.66
CA LEU A 111 8.29 5.08 -18.50
C LEU A 111 7.65 3.89 -19.23
N PHE A 112 6.50 3.40 -18.76
CA PHE A 112 5.85 2.26 -19.37
C PHE A 112 4.88 2.71 -20.47
N LYS A 113 5.26 2.51 -21.73
CA LYS A 113 4.36 2.51 -22.88
C LYS A 113 4.49 1.12 -23.51
N GLY A 114 3.41 0.34 -23.50
CA GLY A 114 3.42 -1.05 -23.94
C GLY A 114 2.05 -1.47 -24.47
N THR A 115 2.00 -2.58 -25.20
CA THR A 115 0.74 -3.21 -25.57
C THR A 115 0.04 -3.78 -24.33
N ASP A 116 -1.29 -3.67 -24.31
CA ASP A 116 -2.11 -4.22 -23.23
C ASP A 116 -2.74 -5.54 -23.71
N SER A 117 -2.47 -6.63 -23.00
CA SER A 117 -3.16 -7.91 -23.23
C SER A 117 -4.41 -8.00 -22.38
N ILE A 118 -5.48 -8.60 -22.92
CA ILE A 118 -6.76 -8.75 -22.22
C ILE A 118 -6.98 -10.21 -21.87
N TYR A 119 -7.17 -10.47 -20.58
CA TYR A 119 -7.54 -11.79 -20.07
C TYR A 119 -9.01 -11.76 -19.65
N GLU A 120 -9.80 -12.71 -20.16
CA GLU A 120 -11.20 -12.88 -19.74
C GLU A 120 -11.29 -12.97 -18.20
N ASP A 121 -12.23 -12.26 -17.59
CA ASP A 121 -12.45 -12.10 -16.14
C ASP A 121 -11.36 -11.39 -15.33
N PHE A 122 -10.14 -11.24 -15.85
CA PHE A 122 -9.02 -10.56 -15.16
C PHE A 122 -8.71 -9.15 -15.70
N GLY A 123 -9.20 -8.86 -16.91
CA GLY A 123 -9.05 -7.59 -17.62
C GLY A 123 -7.64 -7.35 -18.17
N CYS A 124 -7.28 -6.07 -18.29
CA CYS A 124 -6.02 -5.67 -18.92
C CYS A 124 -4.80 -6.04 -18.08
N SER A 125 -3.75 -6.53 -18.72
CA SER A 125 -2.45 -6.89 -18.14
C SER A 125 -1.33 -6.37 -19.03
N PRO A 126 -0.21 -5.88 -18.46
CA PRO A 126 0.92 -5.40 -19.26
C PRO A 126 1.46 -6.55 -20.12
N ALA A 127 1.61 -6.34 -21.43
CA ALA A 127 2.38 -7.24 -22.27
C ALA A 127 3.86 -6.92 -22.10
N ILE A 128 4.60 -7.82 -21.46
CA ILE A 128 6.03 -7.65 -21.21
C ILE A 128 6.80 -8.56 -22.16
N TYR A 129 7.75 -7.99 -22.91
CA TYR A 129 8.64 -8.76 -23.77
C TYR A 129 9.70 -9.48 -22.92
N ILE A 130 9.52 -10.78 -22.70
CA ILE A 130 10.34 -11.63 -21.82
C ILE A 130 11.77 -11.75 -22.37
N SER A 131 12.67 -10.90 -21.90
CA SER A 131 14.04 -10.76 -22.40
C SER A 131 15.00 -10.39 -21.26
N ILE A 132 16.30 -10.46 -21.51
CA ILE A 132 17.31 -10.08 -20.51
C ILE A 132 17.12 -8.63 -20.03
N PRO A 133 16.87 -7.64 -20.91
CA PRO A 133 16.59 -6.27 -20.46
C PRO A 133 15.34 -6.14 -19.59
N SER A 134 14.25 -6.84 -19.90
CA SER A 134 13.02 -6.77 -19.08
C SER A 134 13.27 -7.31 -17.67
N ILE A 135 14.05 -8.39 -17.52
CA ILE A 135 14.42 -8.93 -16.21
C ILE A 135 15.21 -7.90 -15.39
N ILE A 136 16.20 -7.26 -16.01
CA ILE A 136 17.04 -6.27 -15.31
C ILE A 136 16.22 -5.06 -14.86
N ILE A 137 15.27 -4.61 -15.67
CA ILE A 137 14.49 -3.40 -15.40
C ILE A 137 13.30 -3.67 -14.46
N LEU A 138 12.59 -4.78 -14.65
CA LEU A 138 11.31 -5.06 -13.98
C LEU A 138 11.45 -6.02 -12.80
N ASP A 139 12.38 -6.97 -12.81
CA ASP A 139 12.46 -8.02 -11.78
C ASP A 139 13.57 -7.82 -10.77
N VAL A 140 14.74 -7.34 -11.22
CA VAL A 140 15.88 -7.14 -10.32
C VAL A 140 15.57 -6.11 -9.22
N PRO A 141 14.97 -4.93 -9.50
CA PRO A 141 14.66 -3.96 -8.45
C PRO A 141 13.73 -4.50 -7.35
N PRO A 142 12.56 -5.11 -7.64
CA PRO A 142 11.70 -5.63 -6.59
C PRO A 142 12.33 -6.80 -5.84
N LEU A 143 13.15 -7.64 -6.49
CA LEU A 143 13.86 -8.73 -5.82
C LEU A 143 14.92 -8.22 -4.85
N VAL A 144 15.72 -7.23 -5.24
CA VAL A 144 16.70 -6.57 -4.38
C VAL A 144 16.00 -5.88 -3.21
N ALA A 145 14.87 -5.22 -3.47
CA ALA A 145 14.11 -4.56 -2.42
C ALA A 145 13.49 -5.57 -1.41
N ALA A 146 12.89 -6.66 -1.89
CA ALA A 146 12.33 -7.70 -1.02
C ALA A 146 13.39 -8.40 -0.16
N THR A 147 14.52 -8.78 -0.76
CA THR A 147 15.63 -9.43 -0.04
C THR A 147 16.27 -8.50 0.98
N SER A 148 16.54 -7.25 0.62
CA SER A 148 17.09 -6.27 1.57
C SER A 148 16.11 -5.93 2.69
N ALA A 149 14.79 -5.88 2.42
CA ALA A 149 13.77 -5.70 3.45
C ALA A 149 13.80 -6.82 4.49
N LEU A 150 13.94 -8.08 4.06
CA LEU A 150 14.07 -9.23 4.95
C LEU A 150 15.34 -9.17 5.80
N ILE A 151 16.47 -8.77 5.23
CA ILE A 151 17.73 -8.59 5.95
C ILE A 151 17.57 -7.52 7.04
N PHE A 152 17.08 -6.33 6.70
CA PHE A 152 16.91 -5.24 7.66
C PHE A 152 15.87 -5.56 8.74
N CYS A 153 14.78 -6.26 8.40
CA CYS A 153 13.81 -6.73 9.39
C CYS A 153 14.45 -7.73 10.36
N SER A 154 15.26 -8.66 9.85
CA SER A 154 15.96 -9.66 10.68
C SER A 154 16.95 -8.99 11.63
N LEU A 155 17.73 -8.02 11.13
CA LEU A 155 18.64 -7.22 11.95
C LEU A 155 17.91 -6.40 13.00
N ALA A 156 16.77 -5.80 12.65
CA ALA A 156 15.93 -5.06 13.60
C ALA A 156 15.41 -5.97 14.71
N LEU A 157 14.96 -7.19 14.37
CA LEU A 157 14.49 -8.18 15.33
C LEU A 157 15.61 -8.64 16.27
N ILE A 158 16.80 -8.92 15.73
CA ILE A 158 17.98 -9.30 16.53
C ILE A 158 18.37 -8.17 17.49
N ASN A 159 18.44 -6.93 17.00
CA ASN A 159 18.75 -5.77 17.83
C ASN A 159 17.70 -5.56 18.92
N PHE A 160 16.42 -5.67 18.59
CA PHE A 160 15.33 -5.58 19.54
C PHE A 160 15.40 -6.66 20.61
N ALA A 161 15.70 -7.91 20.23
CA ALA A 161 15.87 -9.02 21.17
C ALA A 161 17.04 -8.78 22.13
N ARG A 162 18.18 -8.30 21.60
CA ARG A 162 19.38 -7.98 22.39
C ARG A 162 19.18 -6.78 23.32
N GLN A 163 18.45 -5.76 22.88
CA GLN A 163 18.27 -4.48 23.61
C GLN A 163 16.92 -4.39 24.33
N ARG A 164 16.23 -5.51 24.52
CA ARG A 164 14.86 -5.57 25.07
C ARG A 164 14.69 -4.82 26.39
N GLN A 165 15.71 -4.82 27.25
CA GLN A 165 15.68 -4.10 28.53
C GLN A 165 15.80 -2.57 28.35
N ALA A 166 16.68 -2.10 27.46
CA ALA A 166 16.84 -0.68 27.15
C ALA A 166 15.59 -0.10 26.46
N PHE A 167 15.00 -0.85 25.52
CA PHE A 167 13.77 -0.44 24.84
C PHE A 167 12.58 -0.37 25.80
N THR A 168 12.47 -1.30 26.75
CA THR A 168 11.41 -1.26 27.78
C THR A 168 11.53 -0.01 28.66
N ARG A 169 12.73 0.53 28.87
CA ARG A 169 12.95 1.81 29.57
C ARG A 169 12.52 3.01 28.73
N MET A 170 12.81 3.01 27.42
CA MET A 170 12.39 4.07 26.48
C MET A 170 10.87 4.19 26.36
N VAL A 171 10.17 3.04 26.29
CA VAL A 171 8.70 3.02 26.22
C VAL A 171 8.06 3.49 27.54
N LYS A 172 8.72 3.30 28.68
CA LYS A 172 8.23 3.79 29.98
C LYS A 172 8.45 5.31 30.18
N GLY A 173 9.50 5.88 29.59
CA GLY A 173 9.82 7.31 29.71
C GLY A 173 9.00 8.24 28.80
N ALA A 174 8.46 7.73 27.70
CA ALA A 174 7.72 8.53 26.74
C ALA A 174 6.22 8.59 27.10
N GLN A 175 5.86 9.37 28.13
CA GLN A 175 4.46 9.56 28.54
C GLN A 175 3.63 10.37 27.53
N ASN A 176 4.26 11.15 26.64
CA ASN A 176 3.57 12.04 25.69
C ASN A 176 4.07 11.84 24.24
N GLY A 177 3.79 10.69 23.62
CA GLY A 177 3.98 10.50 22.16
C GLY A 177 5.04 9.48 21.72
N GLY A 178 5.54 8.63 22.62
CA GLY A 178 6.44 7.52 22.24
C GLY A 178 5.72 6.37 21.55
N LEU A 179 6.42 5.70 20.62
CA LEU A 179 5.90 4.52 19.91
C LEU A 179 5.64 3.37 20.89
N SER A 180 4.37 3.00 21.08
CA SER A 180 4.01 1.85 21.93
C SER A 180 4.69 0.56 21.47
N LYS A 181 5.20 -0.25 22.41
CA LYS A 181 5.83 -1.55 22.14
C LYS A 181 4.94 -2.46 21.28
N SER A 182 3.63 -2.44 21.51
CA SER A 182 2.66 -3.24 20.74
C SER A 182 2.60 -2.79 19.28
N ARG A 183 2.60 -1.47 19.04
CA ARG A 183 2.60 -0.91 17.69
C ARG A 183 3.90 -1.22 16.95
N TYR A 184 5.03 -1.14 17.64
CA TYR A 184 6.34 -1.46 17.06
C TYR A 184 6.45 -2.94 16.66
N ILE A 185 6.06 -3.87 17.53
CA ILE A 185 6.10 -5.31 17.23
C ILE A 185 5.21 -5.64 16.03
N ARG A 186 4.00 -5.09 16.00
CA ARG A 186 3.03 -5.25 14.91
C ARG A 186 3.57 -4.78 13.57
N LEU A 187 4.27 -3.63 13.57
CA LEU A 187 4.92 -3.10 12.38
C LEU A 187 6.04 -4.01 11.89
N MET A 188 6.87 -4.50 12.80
CA MET A 188 7.99 -5.40 12.48
C MET A 188 7.50 -6.75 11.95
N SER A 189 6.51 -7.37 12.61
CA SER A 189 5.89 -8.62 12.19
C SER A 189 5.24 -8.51 10.82
N LEU A 190 4.50 -7.42 10.56
CA LEU A 190 3.91 -7.20 9.25
C LEU A 190 4.98 -7.02 8.17
N THR A 191 6.03 -6.22 8.43
CA THR A 191 7.07 -5.97 7.42
C THR A 191 7.81 -7.25 7.07
N PHE A 192 8.09 -8.10 8.06
CA PHE A 192 8.67 -9.42 7.82
C PHE A 192 7.74 -10.33 7.02
N LEU A 193 6.45 -10.39 7.39
CA LEU A 193 5.45 -11.20 6.69
C LEU A 193 5.25 -10.77 5.24
N LEU A 194 5.07 -9.46 5.00
CA LEU A 194 4.94 -8.90 3.66
C LEU A 194 6.21 -9.08 2.84
N GLY A 195 7.40 -8.90 3.44
CA GLY A 195 8.67 -9.14 2.76
C GLY A 195 8.83 -10.60 2.32
N LEU A 196 8.47 -11.55 3.20
CA LEU A 196 8.52 -12.99 2.88
C LEU A 196 7.48 -13.37 1.83
N TRP A 197 6.25 -12.88 1.98
CA TRP A 197 5.17 -13.10 1.02
C TRP A 197 5.54 -12.58 -0.36
N ASN A 198 6.07 -11.35 -0.44
CA ASN A 198 6.45 -10.75 -1.71
C ASN A 198 7.62 -11.50 -2.38
N ALA A 199 8.65 -11.87 -1.61
CA ALA A 199 9.76 -12.67 -2.13
C ALA A 199 9.28 -14.03 -2.68
N LEU A 200 8.33 -14.68 -1.99
CA LEU A 200 7.73 -15.93 -2.42
C LEU A 200 6.91 -15.74 -3.71
N VAL A 201 6.03 -14.73 -3.75
CA VAL A 201 5.18 -14.45 -4.91
C VAL A 201 6.04 -14.18 -6.14
N ILE A 202 7.01 -13.26 -6.04
CA ILE A 202 7.93 -12.92 -7.14
C ILE A 202 8.67 -14.18 -7.62
N ALA A 203 9.23 -14.97 -6.71
CA ALA A 203 9.99 -16.16 -7.09
C ALA A 203 9.12 -17.17 -7.85
N LEU A 204 7.88 -17.41 -7.38
CA LEU A 204 6.99 -18.39 -7.99
C LEU A 204 6.41 -17.91 -9.32
N THR A 205 5.90 -16.68 -9.41
CA THR A 205 5.30 -16.15 -10.65
C THR A 205 6.35 -16.03 -11.75
N ARG A 206 7.52 -15.46 -11.46
CA ARG A 206 8.61 -15.35 -12.45
C ARG A 206 9.17 -16.70 -12.88
N SER A 207 9.26 -17.66 -11.95
CA SER A 207 9.63 -19.04 -12.32
C SER A 207 8.63 -19.71 -13.27
N SER A 208 7.36 -19.27 -13.24
CA SER A 208 6.32 -19.78 -14.14
C SER A 208 6.34 -19.10 -15.49
N GLU A 209 6.61 -17.80 -15.53
CA GLU A 209 6.70 -17.00 -16.76
C GLU A 209 7.92 -17.37 -17.61
N TYR A 210 9.03 -17.75 -16.98
CA TYR A 210 10.29 -18.06 -17.67
C TYR A 210 10.47 -19.54 -18.03
N ARG A 211 9.43 -20.37 -17.89
CA ARG A 211 9.51 -21.82 -18.16
C ARG A 211 9.84 -22.13 -19.61
N ASP A 212 9.34 -21.32 -20.54
CA ASP A 212 9.49 -21.54 -21.98
C ASP A 212 10.77 -20.88 -22.55
N GLY A 213 11.60 -20.28 -21.68
CA GLY A 213 12.83 -19.60 -22.05
C GLY A 213 12.64 -18.11 -22.31
N LEU A 214 13.74 -17.45 -22.71
CA LEU A 214 13.77 -16.02 -23.00
C LEU A 214 13.67 -15.80 -24.51
N LEU A 215 12.95 -14.74 -24.90
CA LEU A 215 12.90 -14.29 -26.28
C LEU A 215 14.23 -13.58 -26.64
N PRO A 216 14.73 -13.76 -27.87
CA PRO A 216 15.94 -13.08 -28.32
C PRO A 216 15.72 -11.56 -28.32
N TRP A 217 16.71 -10.83 -27.80
CA TRP A 217 16.71 -9.37 -27.82
C TRP A 217 17.44 -8.86 -29.06
N THR A 218 16.77 -8.03 -29.86
CA THR A 218 17.29 -7.43 -31.09
C THR A 218 17.64 -5.95 -30.84
N THR A 219 16.71 -5.05 -31.09
CA THR A 219 16.85 -3.59 -30.89
C THR A 219 15.65 -3.05 -30.15
N TRP A 220 15.82 -1.88 -29.52
CA TRP A 220 14.72 -1.23 -28.81
C TRP A 220 13.52 -0.96 -29.72
N ASP A 221 13.75 -0.49 -30.95
CA ASP A 221 12.66 -0.14 -31.86
C ASP A 221 11.88 -1.37 -32.33
N ASP A 222 12.57 -2.51 -32.56
CA ASP A 222 11.97 -3.76 -33.03
C ASP A 222 11.02 -4.38 -31.99
N VAL A 223 11.45 -4.45 -30.73
CA VAL A 223 10.62 -5.02 -29.65
C VAL A 223 9.49 -4.08 -29.19
N HIS A 224 9.54 -2.80 -29.57
CA HIS A 224 8.51 -1.79 -29.28
C HIS A 224 7.69 -1.42 -30.53
N ALA A 225 7.94 -2.04 -31.70
CA ALA A 225 7.32 -1.65 -32.96
C ALA A 225 5.79 -1.79 -32.94
N ASP A 226 5.28 -2.82 -32.26
CA ASP A 226 3.85 -3.10 -32.16
C ASP A 226 3.18 -2.46 -30.93
N PHE A 227 3.89 -1.66 -30.14
CA PHE A 227 3.33 -1.05 -28.92
C PHE A 227 2.25 0.02 -29.18
N ASP A 228 2.16 0.53 -30.40
CA ASP A 228 1.06 1.41 -30.83
C ASP A 228 -0.18 0.62 -31.31
N SER A 229 -0.11 -0.71 -31.40
CA SER A 229 -1.29 -1.54 -31.64
C SER A 229 -2.09 -1.67 -30.34
N PHE A 230 -3.15 -0.87 -30.25
CA PHE A 230 -3.99 -0.72 -29.05
C PHE A 230 -4.71 -2.00 -28.57
N ALA A 231 -4.68 -3.08 -29.34
CA ALA A 231 -5.24 -4.36 -28.96
C ALA A 231 -4.13 -5.40 -28.90
N GLY A 232 -3.54 -5.59 -27.72
CA GLY A 232 -2.73 -6.76 -27.46
C GLY A 232 -3.56 -8.04 -27.57
N ALA A 233 -2.89 -9.18 -27.41
CA ALA A 233 -3.55 -10.47 -27.53
C ALA A 233 -4.70 -10.63 -26.51
N GLN A 234 -5.83 -11.14 -27.00
CA GLN A 234 -7.01 -11.46 -26.20
C GLN A 234 -6.99 -12.95 -25.86
N TYR A 235 -7.10 -13.26 -24.57
CA TYR A 235 -7.02 -14.63 -24.07
C TYR A 235 -8.34 -15.01 -23.39
N PRO A 236 -9.23 -15.74 -24.10
CA PRO A 236 -10.37 -16.38 -23.47
C PRO A 236 -9.88 -17.45 -22.50
N LEU A 237 -10.53 -17.61 -21.35
CA LEU A 237 -10.18 -18.58 -20.32
C LEU A 237 -10.13 -20.01 -20.85
N SER A 238 -10.95 -20.33 -21.87
CA SER A 238 -10.99 -21.66 -22.48
C SER A 238 -9.71 -22.03 -23.26
N PHE A 239 -8.92 -21.03 -23.68
CA PHE A 239 -7.67 -21.23 -24.41
C PHE A 239 -6.44 -21.22 -23.50
N ILE A 240 -6.59 -20.86 -22.22
CA ILE A 240 -5.49 -20.82 -21.26
C ILE A 240 -5.29 -22.23 -20.66
N PRO A 241 -4.08 -22.81 -20.75
CA PRO A 241 -3.75 -24.08 -20.10
C PRO A 241 -4.04 -24.04 -18.59
N ARG A 242 -4.49 -25.16 -18.02
CA ARG A 242 -4.94 -25.22 -16.60
C ARG A 242 -3.85 -24.85 -15.60
N ASP A 243 -2.61 -25.18 -15.91
CA ASP A 243 -1.43 -24.83 -15.11
C ASP A 243 -1.15 -23.32 -15.14
N LEU A 244 -1.17 -22.69 -16.32
CA LEU A 244 -1.01 -21.24 -16.46
C LEU A 244 -2.16 -20.48 -15.79
N LEU A 245 -3.39 -20.98 -15.94
CA LEU A 245 -4.56 -20.42 -15.27
C LEU A 245 -4.40 -20.43 -13.75
N GLY A 246 -3.85 -21.51 -13.18
CA GLY A 246 -3.54 -21.59 -11.74
C GLY A 246 -2.56 -20.50 -11.29
N TRP A 247 -1.51 -20.23 -12.07
CA TRP A 247 -0.56 -19.15 -11.79
C TRP A 247 -1.16 -17.76 -11.94
N LEU A 248 -2.05 -17.56 -12.92
CA LEU A 248 -2.79 -16.32 -13.09
C LEU A 248 -3.67 -16.02 -11.86
N TYR A 249 -4.42 -17.02 -11.36
CA TYR A 249 -5.18 -16.88 -10.12
C TYR A 249 -4.28 -16.64 -8.90
N PHE A 250 -3.13 -17.31 -8.81
CA PHE A 250 -2.17 -17.12 -7.71
C PHE A 250 -1.60 -15.69 -7.70
N GLY A 251 -1.14 -15.20 -8.85
CA GLY A 251 -0.64 -13.84 -9.01
C GLY A 251 -1.73 -12.81 -8.69
N TRP A 252 -2.95 -13.02 -9.17
CA TRP A 252 -4.07 -12.13 -8.89
C TRP A 252 -4.46 -12.11 -7.40
N LEU A 253 -4.54 -13.27 -6.73
CA LEU A 253 -4.88 -13.37 -5.30
C LEU A 253 -3.80 -12.82 -4.37
N SER A 254 -2.57 -12.66 -4.85
CA SER A 254 -1.45 -12.18 -4.03
C SER A 254 -1.68 -10.79 -3.43
N VAL A 255 -2.39 -9.92 -4.15
CA VAL A 255 -2.72 -8.55 -3.72
C VAL A 255 -3.83 -8.56 -2.65
N PRO A 256 -5.01 -9.18 -2.88
CA PRO A 256 -6.02 -9.34 -1.83
C PRO A 256 -5.50 -9.97 -0.53
N ILE A 257 -4.63 -10.99 -0.64
CA ILE A 257 -4.00 -11.64 0.52
C ILE A 257 -3.08 -10.65 1.27
N SER A 258 -2.35 -9.79 0.57
CA SER A 258 -1.52 -8.76 1.18
C SER A 258 -2.37 -7.72 1.94
N SER A 259 -3.51 -7.32 1.38
CA SER A 259 -4.50 -6.45 2.05
C SER A 259 -5.07 -7.10 3.32
N LEU A 260 -5.33 -8.41 3.30
CA LEU A 260 -5.71 -9.16 4.49
C LEU A 260 -4.63 -9.15 5.58
N PHE A 261 -3.35 -9.29 5.22
CA PHE A 261 -2.26 -9.19 6.20
C PHE A 261 -2.23 -7.80 6.85
N VAL A 262 -2.28 -6.73 6.06
CA VAL A 262 -2.33 -5.36 6.58
C VAL A 262 -3.51 -5.17 7.52
N PHE A 263 -4.72 -5.57 7.10
CA PHE A 263 -5.91 -5.48 7.93
C PHE A 263 -5.76 -6.26 9.24
N GLY A 264 -5.32 -7.52 9.18
CA GLY A 264 -5.15 -8.37 10.35
C GLY A 264 -4.20 -7.78 11.40
N PHE A 265 -3.09 -7.16 10.98
CA PHE A 265 -2.19 -6.49 11.91
C PHE A 265 -2.75 -5.15 12.40
N PHE A 266 -3.42 -4.35 11.56
CA PHE A 266 -3.76 -2.98 11.93
C PHE A 266 -5.17 -2.77 12.52
N ALA A 267 -6.16 -3.54 12.07
CA ALA A 267 -7.57 -3.34 12.40
C ALA A 267 -7.91 -3.55 13.88
N PHE A 268 -7.15 -4.38 14.61
CA PHE A 268 -7.49 -4.78 15.99
C PHE A 268 -6.66 -4.10 17.10
N GLY A 269 -5.83 -3.11 16.76
CA GLY A 269 -5.01 -2.41 17.76
C GLY A 269 -5.81 -1.45 18.66
N ARG A 270 -5.26 -1.09 19.83
CA ARG A 270 -5.88 -0.08 20.73
C ARG A 270 -6.16 1.26 20.02
N GLU A 271 -5.26 1.68 19.14
CA GLU A 271 -5.43 2.89 18.32
C GLU A 271 -6.60 2.74 17.33
N ALA A 272 -6.78 1.55 16.75
CA ALA A 272 -7.88 1.26 15.83
C ALA A 272 -9.22 1.23 16.56
N THR A 273 -9.28 0.60 17.74
CA THR A 273 -10.51 0.55 18.54
C THR A 273 -10.92 1.92 19.07
N SER A 274 -9.97 2.80 19.43
CA SER A 274 -10.30 4.21 19.72
C SER A 274 -10.84 4.94 18.50
N GLY A 275 -10.28 4.68 17.30
CA GLY A 275 -10.76 5.26 16.05
C GLY A 275 -12.17 4.81 15.70
N TYR A 276 -12.48 3.52 15.83
CA TYR A 276 -13.83 2.99 15.63
C TYR A 276 -14.83 3.61 16.61
N ARG A 277 -14.46 3.74 17.89
CA ARG A 277 -15.32 4.38 18.89
C ARG A 277 -15.59 5.85 18.58
N ALA A 278 -14.57 6.59 18.15
CA ALA A 278 -14.75 7.99 17.74
C ALA A 278 -15.66 8.10 16.51
N CYS A 279 -15.52 7.19 15.54
CA CYS A 279 -16.38 7.15 14.35
C CYS A 279 -17.83 6.79 14.71
N THR A 280 -18.06 5.79 15.57
CA THR A 280 -19.41 5.44 16.01
C THR A 280 -20.05 6.53 16.85
N GLN A 281 -19.28 7.24 17.67
CA GLN A 281 -19.73 8.43 18.40
C GLN A 281 -20.11 9.55 17.43
N TRP A 282 -19.24 9.91 16.49
CA TRP A 282 -19.51 10.91 15.46
C TRP A 282 -20.76 10.58 14.63
N PHE A 283 -20.91 9.31 14.23
CA PHE A 283 -22.08 8.84 13.50
C PHE A 283 -23.35 8.96 14.35
N GLY A 284 -23.27 8.58 15.63
CA GLY A 284 -24.37 8.69 16.58
C GLY A 284 -24.83 10.13 16.82
N THR A 285 -23.89 11.06 16.95
CA THR A 285 -24.18 12.47 17.24
C THR A 285 -24.54 13.27 15.99
N SER A 286 -23.85 13.04 14.87
CA SER A 286 -24.00 13.85 13.65
C SER A 286 -25.10 13.35 12.74
N ILE A 287 -25.27 12.02 12.60
CA ILE A 287 -26.22 11.42 11.66
C ILE A 287 -27.49 10.99 12.39
N LEU A 288 -27.36 10.26 13.49
CA LEU A 288 -28.51 9.80 14.27
C LEU A 288 -29.03 10.85 15.27
N ARG A 289 -28.36 12.01 15.42
CA ARG A 289 -28.70 13.11 16.35
C ARG A 289 -29.05 12.61 17.77
N ARG A 290 -28.34 11.59 18.25
CA ARG A 290 -28.49 11.12 19.64
C ARG A 290 -27.80 12.13 20.56
N SER A 291 -28.51 12.65 21.56
CA SER A 291 -27.91 13.53 22.58
C SER A 291 -26.89 12.76 23.43
N ASP A 292 -25.75 13.37 23.72
CA ASP A 292 -24.57 12.84 24.46
C ASP A 292 -24.81 12.35 25.91
N ALA A 293 -26.06 12.10 26.31
CA ALA A 293 -26.44 11.87 27.69
C ALA A 293 -26.07 10.48 28.27
N SER A 294 -25.30 9.62 27.59
CA SER A 294 -25.04 8.26 28.11
C SER A 294 -23.63 7.67 27.95
N PHE A 295 -22.62 8.40 27.47
CA PHE A 295 -21.25 7.86 27.48
C PHE A 295 -20.25 8.92 27.94
N GLY A 296 -19.56 8.61 29.04
CA GLY A 296 -18.74 9.53 29.83
C GLY A 296 -17.77 10.39 29.02
N SER A 297 -17.67 11.64 29.46
CA SER A 297 -16.76 12.69 29.01
C SER A 297 -15.36 12.18 28.69
N PHE A 298 -14.91 12.36 27.45
CA PHE A 298 -13.51 12.26 27.08
C PHE A 298 -12.97 13.66 26.83
N GLU A 299 -12.08 14.12 27.70
CA GLU A 299 -11.28 15.32 27.47
C GLU A 299 -10.41 15.10 26.22
N PHE A 300 -10.69 15.89 25.18
CA PHE A 300 -9.81 16.06 24.05
C PHE A 300 -8.61 16.88 24.55
N ASN A 301 -7.50 16.21 24.88
CA ASN A 301 -6.24 16.89 25.16
C ASN A 301 -5.67 17.40 23.82
N THR A 302 -6.19 18.54 23.36
CA THR A 302 -5.59 19.35 22.30
C THR A 302 -4.21 19.76 22.80
N GLY A 303 -3.16 19.19 22.21
CA GLY A 303 -1.82 19.76 22.32
C GLY A 303 -1.88 21.24 21.95
N GLN A 304 -1.41 22.07 22.88
CA GLN A 304 -1.22 23.52 22.83
C GLN A 304 -1.38 24.15 21.45
N SER A 305 -2.47 24.90 21.27
CA SER A 305 -2.53 25.96 20.28
C SER A 305 -1.53 27.05 20.70
N GLU A 306 -0.53 27.29 19.86
CA GLU A 306 0.29 28.50 19.92
C GLU A 306 -0.64 29.72 19.92
N SER A 307 -0.52 30.58 20.93
CA SER A 307 -1.30 31.80 21.01
C SER A 307 -0.84 32.77 19.92
N PHE A 308 -1.66 32.93 18.89
CA PHE A 308 -1.52 34.08 18.00
C PHE A 308 -2.00 35.33 18.78
N GLY A 309 -1.09 36.27 18.99
CA GLY A 309 -1.30 37.45 19.82
C GLY A 309 -2.49 38.29 19.36
N SER A 310 -3.41 38.53 20.28
CA SER A 310 -4.47 39.54 20.13
C SER A 310 -3.84 40.93 20.11
N VAL A 311 -3.94 41.62 18.96
CA VAL A 311 -3.70 43.06 18.84
C VAL A 311 -4.71 43.78 19.73
N LYS A 312 -4.23 44.45 20.79
CA LYS A 312 -5.03 45.39 21.59
C LYS A 312 -5.29 46.65 20.76
N VAL A 313 -6.57 46.93 20.50
CA VAL A 313 -7.03 48.25 20.03
C VAL A 313 -7.47 49.03 21.26
N ASP A 314 -6.60 49.91 21.76
CA ASP A 314 -6.92 50.83 22.86
C ASP A 314 -7.87 51.92 22.37
N ARG A 315 -9.12 51.88 22.86
CA ARG A 315 -10.10 52.96 22.68
C ARG A 315 -10.06 53.85 23.92
N LYS A 316 -9.31 54.96 23.84
CA LYS A 316 -9.35 56.04 24.85
C LYS A 316 -10.73 56.71 24.81
N ILE A 317 -11.48 56.60 25.91
CA ILE A 317 -12.65 57.45 26.19
C ILE A 317 -12.15 58.48 27.22
N THR A 318 -12.05 59.73 26.79
CA THR A 318 -11.81 60.88 27.67
C THR A 318 -13.16 61.44 28.12
N THR A 319 -13.46 61.31 29.41
CA THR A 319 -14.46 62.13 30.11
C THR A 319 -13.70 63.16 30.94
N ASP A 320 -13.70 64.42 30.49
CA ASP A 320 -13.38 65.58 31.32
C ASP A 320 -14.69 66.15 31.86
N GLU A 321 -14.80 66.24 33.19
CA GLU A 321 -15.80 67.05 33.88
C GLU A 321 -15.15 68.38 34.32
N GLY A 322 -15.87 69.48 34.07
CA GLY A 322 -15.99 70.62 34.98
C GLY A 322 -15.06 71.81 34.71
N ILE A 323 -15.60 72.87 34.11
CA ILE A 323 -16.10 74.09 34.79
C ILE A 323 -17.38 74.55 34.07
#